data_AF-A0ABD5TRY3-F1
#
_entry.id   AF-A0ABD5TRY3-F1
#
_cell.length_a   1.000
_cell.length_b   1.000
_cell.length_c   1.000
_cell.angle_alpha   90.00
_cell.angle_beta   90.00
_cell.angle_gamma   90.00
#
_symmetry.space_group_name_H-M   'P 1'
#
loop_
_entity.id
_entity.type
_entity.pdbx_description
1 polymer ?
#
loop_
_entity_poly.entity_id
_entity_poly.type
_entity_poly.pdbx_seq_one_letter_code
_entity_poly.pdbx_strand_id
1 'polypeptide(L)' 'MDSPDAAASEGDGSAVVHECRNCGTNVSPKTTRCPVCDSDEIVTYPVD' A
#
# COMPACT_ATOMS: atom_id res chain seq x y z
N MET A 1 -17.25 -0.48 -37.32
CA MET A 1 -17.22 -1.56 -36.33
C MET A 1 -15.77 -1.93 -36.12
N ASP A 2 -15.10 -1.23 -35.21
CA ASP A 2 -13.90 -1.72 -34.52
C ASP A 2 -13.77 -0.89 -33.24
N SER A 3 -14.35 -1.43 -32.16
CA SER A 3 -14.18 -0.96 -30.79
C SER A 3 -13.17 -1.89 -30.14
N PRO A 4 -11.94 -1.46 -29.85
CA PRO A 4 -11.12 -2.13 -28.86
C PRO A 4 -11.57 -1.63 -27.48
N ASP A 5 -12.67 -2.18 -26.98
CA ASP A 5 -12.97 -2.18 -25.54
C ASP A 5 -12.23 -3.36 -24.90
N ALA A 6 -11.66 -3.12 -23.72
CA ALA A 6 -11.07 -4.11 -22.82
C ALA A 6 -9.71 -4.74 -23.22
N ALA A 7 -8.67 -3.92 -23.26
CA ALA A 7 -7.39 -4.33 -22.69
C ALA A 7 -7.12 -3.45 -21.46
N ALA A 8 -7.95 -3.63 -20.42
CA ALA A 8 -7.56 -3.23 -19.08
C ALA A 8 -6.44 -4.18 -18.68
N SER A 9 -5.21 -3.85 -19.09
CA SER A 9 -4.02 -4.65 -18.82
C SER A 9 -4.02 -5.03 -17.35
N GLU A 10 -4.06 -6.34 -17.15
CA GLU A 10 -3.94 -6.99 -15.87
C GLU A 10 -2.78 -6.41 -15.05
N GLY A 11 -3.09 -6.02 -13.81
CA GLY A 11 -2.14 -5.94 -12.71
C GLY A 11 -1.04 -4.88 -12.85
N ASP A 12 -1.39 -3.62 -12.60
CA ASP A 12 -0.42 -2.76 -11.92
C ASP A 12 -0.30 -3.27 -10.48
N GLY A 13 0.47 -4.34 -10.32
CA GLY A 13 0.68 -5.06 -9.06
C GLY A 13 1.61 -4.31 -8.13
N SER A 14 1.52 -2.97 -8.07
CA SER A 14 2.29 -2.17 -7.13
C SER A 14 1.94 -2.65 -5.72
N ALA A 15 2.89 -3.32 -5.09
CA ALA A 15 2.72 -3.74 -3.72
C ALA A 15 2.61 -2.47 -2.87
N VAL A 16 1.51 -2.30 -2.17
CA VAL A 16 1.34 -1.14 -1.29
C VAL A 16 1.96 -1.48 0.06
N VAL A 17 2.98 -0.71 0.43
CA VAL A 17 3.68 -0.85 1.71
C VAL A 17 3.09 0.12 2.72
N HIS A 18 2.85 -0.37 3.94
CA HIS A 18 2.42 0.42 5.08
C HIS A 18 3.53 0.38 6.13
N GLU A 19 4.07 1.54 6.49
CA GLU A 19 5.20 1.63 7.41
C GLU A 19 4.95 2.68 8.49
N CYS A 20 5.38 2.39 9.72
CA CYS A 20 5.34 3.37 10.79
C CYS A 20 6.49 4.38 10.63
N ARG A 21 6.16 5.66 10.48
CA ARG A 21 7.14 6.74 10.34
C ARG A 21 7.99 6.95 11.58
N ASN A 22 7.44 6.62 12.74
CA ASN A 22 8.10 6.86 14.03
C ASN A 22 9.21 5.84 14.34
N CYS A 23 9.04 4.58 13.95
CA CYS A 23 10.00 3.51 14.26
C CYS A 23 10.53 2.74 13.05
N GLY A 24 9.94 2.93 11.86
CA GLY A 24 10.32 2.23 10.62
C GLY A 24 9.77 0.81 10.49
N THR A 25 8.85 0.38 11.38
CA THR A 25 8.29 -0.98 11.28
C THR A 25 7.26 -1.08 10.17
N ASN A 26 7.30 -2.16 9.41
CA ASN A 26 6.28 -2.49 8.43
C ASN A 26 5.02 -3.01 9.15
N VAL A 27 3.86 -2.48 8.78
CA VAL A 27 2.58 -2.81 9.38
C VAL A 27 1.59 -3.31 8.32
N SER A 28 0.47 -3.88 8.77
CA SER A 28 -0.58 -4.32 7.84
C SER A 28 -1.45 -3.13 7.38
N PRO A 29 -2.12 -3.21 6.22
CA PRO A 29 -3.03 -2.17 5.74
C PRO A 29 -4.20 -1.88 6.69
N LYS A 30 -4.55 -2.84 7.55
CA LYS A 30 -5.62 -2.72 8.55
C LYS A 30 -5.13 -2.13 9.88
N THR A 31 -3.84 -1.86 9.99
CA THR A 31 -3.22 -1.37 11.21
C THR A 31 -3.33 0.14 11.28
N THR A 32 -4.08 0.64 12.26
CA THR A 32 -4.20 2.07 12.56
C THR A 32 -3.18 2.56 13.58
N ARG A 33 -2.55 1.65 14.34
CA ARG A 33 -1.51 1.97 15.34
C ARG A 33 -0.37 0.96 15.28
N CYS A 34 0.85 1.45 15.35
CA CYS A 34 2.04 0.61 15.28
C CYS A 34 2.11 -0.36 16.48
N PRO A 35 2.18 -1.68 16.27
CA PRO A 35 2.27 -2.64 17.37
C PRO A 35 3.62 -2.61 18.12
N VAL A 36 4.62 -1.90 17.58
CA VAL A 36 5.97 -1.81 18.17
C VAL A 36 6.11 -0.59 19.07
N CYS A 37 5.56 0.56 18.69
CA CYS A 37 5.73 1.82 19.41
C CYS A 37 4.41 2.54 19.76
N ASP A 38 3.26 1.94 19.47
CA ASP A 38 1.89 2.46 19.68
C ASP A 38 1.57 3.79 18.97
N SER A 39 2.44 4.27 18.08
CA SER A 39 2.23 5.49 17.30
C SER A 39 1.19 5.28 16.19
N ASP A 40 0.37 6.30 15.94
CA ASP A 40 -0.57 6.37 14.82
C ASP A 40 0.05 6.98 13.54
N GLU A 41 1.34 7.31 13.54
CA GLU A 41 2.05 7.79 12.37
C GLU A 41 2.39 6.64 11.40
N ILE A 42 1.40 6.18 10.63
CA ILE A 42 1.54 5.17 9.59
C ILE A 42 1.51 5.84 8.21
N VAL A 43 2.56 5.67 7.42
CA VAL A 43 2.64 6.12 6.03
C VAL A 43 2.35 4.96 5.09
N THR A 44 1.75 5.27 3.94
CA THR A 44 1.41 4.29 2.91
C THR A 44 1.97 4.75 1.58
N TYR A 45 2.72 3.89 0.89
CA TYR A 45 3.30 4.20 -0.40
C TYR A 45 3.29 2.97 -1.31
N PRO A 46 3.07 3.15 -2.63
CA PRO A 46 3.28 2.07 -3.59
C PRO A 46 4.77 1.79 -3.73
N VAL A 47 5.14 0.52 -3.87
CA VAL A 47 6.46 0.11 -4.34
C VAL A 47 6.34 -0.47 -5.75
N ASP A 48 7.26 -0.05 -6.61
CA ASP A 48 7.46 -0.52 -8.00
C ASP A 48 8.52 -1.62 -8.03
#